data_AF-A0A6L7LGI3-F1
#
_entry.id   AF-A0A6L7LGI3-F1
#
_cell.length_a   1.000
_cell.length_b   1.000
_cell.length_c   1.000
_cell.angle_alpha   90.00
_cell.angle_beta   90.00
_cell.angle_gamma   90.00
#
_symmetry.space_group_name_H-M   'P 1'
#
loop_
_entity.id
_entity.type
_entity.pdbx_description
1 polymer ?
#
loop_
_entity_poly.entity_id
_entity_poly.type
_entity_poly.pdbx_seq_one_letter_code
_entity_poly.pdbx_strand_id
1 'polypeptide(L)' 'MPARIQIPHDTIVEFCKRNHIRRMALFGSVIRDDFTPESDVDILV' A
#
# COMPACT_ATOMS: atom_id res chain seq x y z
N MET A 1 -2.83 6.69 10.65
CA MET A 1 -4.13 6.76 9.95
C MET A 1 -4.29 5.50 9.11
N PRO A 2 -5.49 4.93 8.99
CA PRO A 2 -5.73 3.83 8.06
C PRO A 2 -5.53 4.33 6.61
N ALA A 3 -5.08 3.45 5.72
CA ALA A 3 -4.98 3.77 4.29
C ALA A 3 -6.36 4.10 3.72
N ARG A 4 -6.41 5.01 2.74
CA ARG A 4 -7.65 5.50 2.09
C ARG A 4 -8.18 4.56 0.99
N ILE A 5 -7.65 3.34 0.90
CA ILE A 5 -8.01 2.33 -0.09
C ILE A 5 -8.24 0.97 0.55
N GLN A 6 -9.01 0.11 -0.11
CA GLN A 6 -9.13 -1.29 0.29
C GLN A 6 -7.85 -2.04 -0.06
N ILE A 7 -7.29 -2.76 0.91
CA ILE A 7 -6.04 -3.50 0.76
C ILE A 7 -6.36 -5.00 0.77
N PRO A 8 -6.21 -5.72 -0.36
CA PRO A 8 -6.39 -7.17 -0.40
C PRO A 8 -5.18 -7.86 0.23
N HIS A 9 -5.20 -7.99 1.56
CA HIS A 9 -4.08 -8.48 2.35
C HIS A 9 -3.52 -9.82 1.89
N ASP A 10 -4.36 -10.82 1.60
CA ASP A 10 -3.91 -12.16 1.19
C ASP A 10 -3.14 -12.12 -0.13
N THR A 11 -3.63 -11.35 -1.11
CA THR A 11 -2.96 -11.18 -2.40
C THR A 11 -1.61 -10.49 -2.25
N ILE A 12 -1.53 -9.47 -1.39
CA ILE A 12 -0.28 -8.76 -1.12
C ILE A 12 0.72 -9.66 -0.39
N VAL A 13 0.28 -10.45 0.58
CA VAL A 13 1.15 -11.39 1.30
C VAL A 13 1.76 -12.41 0.33
N GLU A 14 0.95 -12.97 -0.58
CA GLU A 14 1.46 -13.90 -1.60
C GLU A 14 2.40 -13.21 -2.59
N PHE A 15 2.12 -11.97 -2.97
CA PHE A 15 3.04 -11.16 -3.77
C PHE A 15 4.39 -10.95 -3.04
N CYS A 16 4.37 -10.58 -1.77
CA CYS A 16 5.60 -10.37 -0.99
C CYS A 16 6.43 -11.65 -0.89
N LYS A 17 5.80 -12.80 -0.62
CA LYS A 17 6.49 -14.10 -0.55
C LYS A 17 7.16 -14.47 -1.88
N ARG A 18 6.44 -14.35 -3.00
CA ARG A 18 6.94 -14.69 -4.33
C ARG A 18 8.12 -13.81 -4.77
N ASN A 19 8.13 -12.56 -4.34
CA ASN A 19 9.16 -11.58 -4.70
C ASN A 19 10.24 -11.38 -3.61
N HIS A 20 10.25 -12.23 -2.57
CA HIS A 20 11.18 -12.13 -1.43
C HIS A 20 11.18 -10.76 -0.72
N ILE A 21 10.05 -10.06 -0.74
CA ILE A 21 9.86 -8.78 -0.04
C ILE A 21 9.63 -9.07 1.44
N ARG A 22 10.54 -8.61 2.29
CA ARG A 22 10.48 -8.84 3.73
C ARG A 22 9.53 -7.89 4.45
N ARG A 23 9.43 -6.64 3.99
CA ARG A 23 8.58 -5.59 4.56
C ARG A 23 8.02 -4.74 3.43
N MET A 24 6.81 -4.23 3.62
CA MET A 24 6.20 -3.29 2.70
C MET A 24 5.38 -2.29 3.51
N ALA A 25 5.44 -1.01 3.16
CA ALA A 25 4.68 0.04 3.85
C ALA A 25 4.13 1.05 2.87
N LEU A 26 2.90 1.50 3.11
CA LEU A 26 2.30 2.63 2.41
C LEU A 26 2.79 3.94 3.03
N PHE A 27 3.07 4.92 2.18
CA PHE A 27 3.40 6.28 2.61
C PHE A 27 2.81 7.30 1.63
N GLY A 28 3.06 8.59 1.87
CA GLY A 28 2.58 9.65 0.97
C GLY A 28 1.09 9.96 1.13
N SER A 29 0.45 10.35 0.03
CA SER A 29 -0.95 10.83 0.01
C SER A 29 -1.96 9.77 0.43
N VAL A 30 -1.70 8.49 0.17
CA VAL A 30 -2.63 7.37 0.44
C VAL A 30 -3.01 7.18 1.91
N ILE A 31 -2.24 7.74 2.85
CA ILE A 31 -2.52 7.70 4.30
C ILE A 31 -3.01 9.06 4.84
N ARG A 32 -3.14 10.07 3.99
CA ARG A 32 -3.58 11.43 4.33
C ARG A 32 -5.06 11.62 4.00
N ASP A 33 -5.61 12.78 4.38
CA ASP A 33 -7.04 13.10 4.21
C ASP A 33 -7.36 13.68 2.82
N ASP A 34 -6.34 14.12 2.09
CA ASP A 34 -6.41 14.73 0.76
C ASP A 34 -6.22 13.73 -0.39
N PHE A 35 -6.32 12.43 -0.11
CA PHE A 35 -6.22 11.39 -1.14
C PHE A 35 -7.41 11.43 -2.10
N THR A 36 -7.14 11.50 -3.39
CA THR A 36 -8.16 11.53 -4.45
C THR A 36 -8.02 10.32 -5.39
N PRO A 37 -9.04 10.00 -6.21
CA PRO A 37 -8.93 8.92 -7.21
C PRO A 37 -7.80 9.09 -8.24
N GLU A 38 -7.33 10.33 -8.45
CA GLU A 38 -6.21 10.67 -9.35
C GLU A 38 -4.85 10.60 -8.66
N SER A 39 -4.81 10.36 -7.35
CA SER A 39 -3.58 10.29 -6.58
C SER A 39 -2.85 8.97 -6.80
N ASP A 40 -1.52 9.03 -6.88
CA ASP A 40 -0.67 7.84 -6.91
C ASP A 40 -0.64 7.12 -5.55
N VAL A 41 -0.17 5.87 -5.55
CA VAL A 41 0.03 5.07 -4.33
C VAL A 41 1.52 4.81 -4.13
N ASP A 42 2.11 5.46 -3.13
CA ASP A 42 3.52 5.32 -2.81
C ASP A 42 3.79 4.14 -1.86
N ILE A 43 4.79 3.31 -2.20
CA ILE A 43 5.14 2.08 -1.47
C ILE A 43 6.65 2.06 -1.15
N LEU A 44 6.99 1.75 0.11
CA LEU A 44 8.35 1.37 0.52
C LEU A 44 8.49 -0.15 0.54
N VAL A 45 9.65 -0.65 0.09
CA VAL A 45 10.03 -2.08 0.01
C VAL A 45 11.30 -2.32 0.82
#